data_AF-A0A4Q5HTB8-F1
#
_entry.id   AF-A0A4Q5HTB8-F1
#
_cell.length_a   1.000
_cell.length_b   1.000
_cell.length_c   1.000
_cell.angle_alpha   90.00
_cell.angle_beta   90.00
_cell.angle_gamma   90.00
#
_symmetry.space_group_name_H-M   'P 1'
#
loop_
_entity.id
_entity.type
_entity.pdbx_description
1 polymer ?
#
loop_
_entity_poly.entity_id
_entity_poly.type
_entity_poly.pdbx_seq_one_letter_code
_entity_poly.pdbx_strand_id
1 'polypeptide(L)'
;MKLICYILLILLIPTIPVGAQTLSGGQVQVSNQSILISDNGQVMIGMDITLPTAMELSSNCVATLTPVLKTQDNSYNRILPAIWVYGRIRSIVQQRERSIPSDAYTILRRKNGTEQTVNYSARIPYEKWMNGAELELLADVRGCANCQKEESSAFVTRANLKRYVVKPAVAFVSPAVEAVKNRAEEGRAYLDFPVNQTRIYPDYRRNPSELAAIKRTVDVVKNDANTTITEIDIVGYASPEGRYAANARLAQGRAEALKNYVMSEYGFKADLFKVNSVPEDWAGLREYVTKNALPLKDEILSIIDKNENDYDVKEGCIKALDGGKVYATLLQDCYPALRHSDYTVRYVVRGFNVEEAKQIIRTRPQQLSLQEMFLVAQTYEKGSNEFNEVFDVAVRMFPDDPTANINAAAIELQRGDLQQSVRYLDKADAQASATLNNRGVLKLLQGDLDSAESYFKQAQAKGSVEAGANLEEMVNKRKDDAIFGK
;
A
#
# COMPACT_ATOMS: atom_id res chain seq x y z
N MET A 1 -3.84 -56.43 -25.34
CA MET A 1 -3.12 -55.14 -25.52
C MET A 1 -4.18 -54.05 -25.49
N LYS A 2 -4.36 -53.24 -24.45
CA LYS A 2 -3.40 -52.38 -23.74
C LYS A 2 -3.80 -52.28 -22.26
N LEU A 3 -2.85 -52.50 -21.35
CA LEU A 3 -3.01 -52.25 -19.91
C LEU A 3 -2.99 -50.73 -19.67
N ILE A 4 -3.96 -50.23 -18.91
CA ILE A 4 -3.99 -48.85 -18.42
C ILE A 4 -3.32 -48.84 -17.05
N CYS A 5 -2.10 -48.30 -16.99
CA CYS A 5 -1.38 -48.08 -15.73
C CYS A 5 -1.93 -46.84 -15.01
N TYR A 6 -2.59 -47.05 -13.88
CA TYR A 6 -2.85 -45.99 -12.91
C TYR A 6 -1.54 -45.64 -12.18
N ILE A 7 -1.04 -44.42 -12.40
CA ILE A 7 0.06 -43.85 -11.64
C ILE A 7 -0.50 -43.40 -10.29
N LEU A 8 -0.25 -44.20 -9.25
CA LEU A 8 -0.53 -43.85 -7.86
C LEU A 8 0.53 -42.83 -7.41
N LEU A 9 0.16 -41.55 -7.33
CA LEU A 9 1.03 -40.50 -6.80
C LEU A 9 1.10 -40.65 -5.28
N ILE A 10 2.08 -41.40 -4.78
CA ILE A 10 2.39 -41.49 -3.35
C ILE A 10 2.93 -40.13 -2.92
N LEU A 11 2.10 -39.34 -2.23
CA LEU A 11 2.55 -38.18 -1.47
C LEU A 11 3.51 -38.67 -0.38
N LEU A 12 4.81 -38.54 -0.64
CA LEU A 12 5.85 -38.56 0.38
C LEU A 12 5.62 -37.36 1.30
N ILE A 13 4.86 -37.59 2.38
CA ILE A 13 4.89 -36.71 3.55
C ILE A 13 6.34 -36.78 4.06
N PRO A 14 7.09 -35.67 4.10
CA PRO A 14 8.38 -35.68 4.78
C PRO A 14 8.08 -35.92 6.26
N THR A 15 8.33 -37.14 6.73
CA THR A 15 8.42 -37.44 8.14
C THR A 15 9.62 -36.64 8.66
N ILE A 16 9.36 -35.47 9.19
CA ILE A 16 10.34 -34.71 9.96
C ILE A 16 10.75 -35.65 11.10
N PRO A 17 12.03 -36.00 11.27
CA PRO A 17 12.47 -36.85 12.36
C PRO A 17 12.17 -36.10 13.66
N VAL A 18 11.17 -36.58 14.40
CA VAL A 18 10.91 -36.15 15.78
C VAL A 18 12.13 -36.59 16.57
N GLY A 19 12.99 -35.62 16.90
CA GLY A 19 14.21 -35.88 17.66
C GLY A 19 13.85 -36.38 19.05
N ALA A 20 14.04 -37.68 19.28
CA ALA A 20 14.04 -38.26 20.62
C ALA A 20 15.25 -37.70 21.38
N GLN A 21 15.01 -36.87 22.39
CA GLN A 21 16.06 -36.29 23.23
C GLN A 21 16.30 -37.21 24.43
N THR A 22 17.57 -37.51 24.72
CA THR A 22 17.98 -38.52 25.70
C THR A 22 18.57 -37.89 26.95
N LEU A 23 18.04 -38.26 28.12
CA LEU A 23 18.54 -37.86 29.45
C LEU A 23 19.40 -38.95 30.07
N SER A 24 20.47 -38.51 30.77
CA SER A 24 21.46 -39.29 31.55
C SER A 24 21.65 -40.74 31.16
N GLY A 25 22.78 -41.03 30.50
CA GLY A 25 23.19 -42.40 30.21
C GLY A 25 22.28 -43.15 29.24
N GLY A 26 21.34 -42.48 28.56
CA GLY A 26 20.53 -43.07 27.50
C GLY A 26 19.12 -43.52 27.89
N GLN A 27 18.58 -43.09 29.03
CA GLN A 27 17.50 -43.84 29.70
C GLN A 27 16.11 -43.20 29.72
N VAL A 28 15.87 -41.95 29.34
CA VAL A 28 14.50 -41.43 29.19
C VAL A 28 14.39 -40.69 27.86
N GLN A 29 13.31 -40.96 27.13
CA GLN A 29 13.02 -40.36 25.83
C GLN A 29 11.77 -39.48 25.93
N VAL A 30 11.84 -38.28 25.37
CA VAL A 30 10.69 -37.38 25.24
C VAL A 30 10.28 -37.26 23.78
N SER A 31 8.98 -37.40 23.51
CA SER A 31 8.36 -37.23 22.19
C SER A 31 7.04 -36.47 22.29
N ASN A 32 6.47 -36.07 21.14
CA ASN A 32 5.17 -35.39 21.05
C ASN A 32 5.05 -34.15 21.96
N GLN A 33 6.16 -33.44 22.16
CA GLN A 33 6.21 -32.26 23.00
C GLN A 33 5.45 -31.08 22.37
N SER A 34 4.65 -30.41 23.18
CA SER A 34 3.84 -29.26 22.77
C SER A 34 3.71 -28.25 23.91
N ILE A 35 3.82 -26.97 23.56
CA ILE A 35 3.53 -25.85 24.45
C ILE A 35 2.57 -24.94 23.68
N LEU A 36 1.30 -24.98 24.05
CA LEU A 36 0.22 -24.25 23.39
C LEU A 36 -0.44 -23.32 24.38
N ILE A 37 -1.09 -22.27 23.89
CA ILE A 37 -1.94 -21.39 24.70
C ILE A 37 -3.39 -21.56 24.25
N SER A 38 -4.30 -21.64 25.22
CA SER A 38 -5.74 -21.62 24.95
C SER A 38 -6.31 -20.21 25.02
N ASP A 39 -7.51 -20.03 24.46
CA ASP A 39 -8.23 -18.75 24.39
C ASP A 39 -8.52 -18.10 25.76
N ASN A 40 -8.41 -18.86 26.85
CA ASN A 40 -8.56 -18.38 28.22
C ASN A 40 -7.21 -18.09 28.91
N GLY A 41 -6.12 -18.00 28.16
CA GLY A 41 -4.78 -17.66 28.66
C GLY A 41 -4.11 -18.74 29.51
N GLN A 42 -4.46 -20.02 29.31
CA GLN A 42 -3.77 -21.14 29.95
C GLN A 42 -2.72 -21.71 28.99
N VAL A 43 -1.49 -21.83 29.47
CA VAL A 43 -0.41 -22.56 28.78
C VAL A 43 -0.59 -24.05 29.07
N MET A 44 -0.80 -24.81 28.01
CA MET A 44 -0.88 -26.27 28.01
C MET A 44 0.46 -26.85 27.59
N ILE A 45 1.03 -27.66 28.47
CA ILE A 45 2.31 -28.33 28.27
C ILE A 45 2.03 -29.82 28.15
N GLY A 46 2.27 -30.39 26.98
CA GLY A 46 2.08 -31.81 26.70
C GLY A 46 3.37 -32.46 26.24
N MET A 47 3.63 -33.69 26.66
CA MET A 47 4.73 -34.51 26.14
C MET A 47 4.52 -35.97 26.52
N ASP A 48 5.07 -36.88 25.72
CA ASP A 48 5.15 -38.29 26.06
C ASP A 48 6.54 -38.60 26.60
N ILE A 49 6.60 -39.17 27.80
CA ILE A 49 7.84 -39.52 28.48
C ILE A 49 7.94 -41.04 28.52
N THR A 50 8.85 -41.58 27.72
CA THR A 50 9.08 -43.01 27.58
C THR A 50 10.29 -43.43 28.40
N LEU A 51 10.06 -44.40 29.29
CA LEU A 51 11.07 -45.17 30.00
C LEU A 51 11.37 -46.42 29.16
N PRO A 52 12.45 -46.44 28.36
CA PRO A 52 12.81 -47.53 27.47
C PRO A 52 13.22 -48.78 28.24
N THR A 53 13.21 -49.92 27.56
CA THR A 53 13.64 -51.22 28.11
C THR A 53 15.03 -51.19 28.74
N ALA A 54 15.96 -50.39 28.20
CA ALA A 54 17.33 -50.25 28.69
C ALA A 54 17.45 -49.43 30.00
N MET A 55 16.40 -48.73 30.41
CA MET A 55 16.39 -47.99 31.67
C MET A 55 16.21 -48.94 32.84
N GLU A 56 17.23 -49.04 33.69
CA GLU A 56 17.20 -49.85 34.90
C GLU A 56 17.14 -48.96 36.14
N LEU A 57 16.19 -49.22 37.04
CA LEU A 57 16.13 -48.54 38.34
C LEU A 57 16.33 -49.57 39.45
N SER A 58 17.29 -49.31 40.35
CA SER A 58 17.52 -50.16 41.51
C SER A 58 16.26 -50.25 42.38
N SER A 59 15.99 -51.43 42.95
CA SER A 59 14.79 -51.69 43.74
C SER A 59 14.61 -50.73 44.93
N ASN A 60 15.70 -50.17 45.42
CA ASN A 60 15.80 -49.31 46.59
C ASN A 60 15.82 -47.80 46.26
N CYS A 61 15.73 -47.45 44.97
CA CYS A 61 15.78 -46.06 44.51
C CYS A 61 14.40 -45.54 44.09
N VAL A 62 14.32 -44.22 44.00
CA VAL A 62 13.23 -43.48 43.37
C VAL A 62 13.84 -42.49 42.39
N ALA A 63 13.29 -42.40 41.19
CA ALA A 63 13.65 -41.38 40.21
C ALA A 63 12.50 -40.37 40.10
N THR A 64 12.81 -39.09 40.04
CA THR A 64 11.85 -38.02 39.75
C THR A 64 12.17 -37.40 38.40
N LEU A 65 11.17 -37.29 37.54
CA LEU A 65 11.26 -36.59 36.27
C LEU A 65 10.41 -35.31 36.40
N THR A 66 11.08 -34.17 36.54
CA THR A 66 10.47 -32.89 36.88
C THR A 66 10.57 -31.94 35.70
N PRO A 67 9.48 -31.67 34.98
CA PRO A 67 9.48 -30.66 33.93
C PRO A 67 9.61 -29.26 34.54
N VAL A 68 10.47 -28.43 33.95
CA VAL A 68 10.72 -27.05 34.37
C VAL A 68 10.65 -26.15 33.16
N LEU A 69 9.82 -25.12 33.22
CA LEU A 69 9.79 -24.04 32.23
C LEU A 69 10.65 -22.88 32.75
N LYS A 70 11.63 -22.44 31.98
CA LYS A 70 12.56 -21.37 32.40
C LYS A 70 12.98 -20.44 31.28
N THR A 71 13.38 -19.22 31.61
CA THR A 71 14.07 -18.34 30.66
C THR A 71 15.51 -18.81 30.45
N GLN A 72 16.13 -18.42 29.32
CA GLN A 72 17.51 -18.83 28.99
C GLN A 72 18.54 -18.32 29.99
N ASP A 73 18.30 -17.14 30.55
CA ASP A 73 19.10 -16.51 31.60
C ASP A 73 18.72 -17.00 33.01
N ASN A 74 17.75 -17.92 33.11
CA ASN A 74 17.27 -18.51 34.36
C ASN A 74 16.70 -17.48 35.36
N SER A 75 16.29 -16.30 34.88
CA SER A 75 15.69 -15.25 35.71
C SER A 75 14.27 -15.57 36.17
N TYR A 76 13.52 -16.35 35.39
CA TYR A 76 12.18 -16.83 35.71
C TYR A 76 12.08 -18.33 35.48
N ASN A 77 11.63 -19.05 36.51
CA ASN A 77 11.52 -20.50 36.50
C ASN A 77 10.17 -20.94 37.07
N ARG A 78 9.55 -21.92 36.43
CA ARG A 78 8.32 -22.58 36.89
C ARG A 78 8.52 -24.08 36.92
N ILE A 79 8.54 -24.63 38.13
CA ILE A 79 8.57 -26.08 38.37
C ILE A 79 7.15 -26.63 38.18
N LEU A 80 7.03 -27.69 37.39
CA LEU A 80 5.77 -28.37 37.12
C LEU A 80 5.70 -29.68 37.90
N PRO A 81 4.49 -30.24 38.14
CA PRO A 81 4.35 -31.50 38.86
C PRO A 81 5.20 -32.62 38.26
N ALA A 82 5.93 -33.34 39.11
CA ALA A 82 6.93 -34.33 38.76
C ALA A 82 6.33 -35.72 38.58
N ILE A 83 6.93 -36.53 37.71
CA ILE A 83 6.63 -37.96 37.58
C ILE A 83 7.54 -38.72 38.53
N TRP A 84 6.94 -39.47 39.44
CA TRP A 84 7.68 -40.26 40.42
C TRP A 84 7.75 -41.73 40.00
N VAL A 85 8.96 -42.22 39.73
CA VAL A 85 9.24 -43.58 39.29
C VAL A 85 9.92 -44.35 40.42
N TYR A 86 9.20 -45.27 41.05
CA TYR A 86 9.69 -46.04 42.20
C TYR A 86 10.29 -47.39 41.78
N GLY A 87 11.44 -47.75 42.36
CA GLY A 87 11.94 -49.13 42.37
C GLY A 87 11.07 -50.06 43.20
N ARG A 88 11.23 -51.38 43.03
CA ARG A 88 10.36 -52.41 43.65
C ARG A 88 10.19 -52.25 45.17
N ILE A 89 11.27 -52.17 45.95
CA ILE A 89 11.21 -52.09 47.42
C ILE A 89 10.68 -50.71 47.83
N ARG A 90 11.18 -49.65 47.19
CA ARG A 90 10.75 -48.27 47.44
C ARG A 90 9.25 -48.07 47.19
N SER A 91 8.67 -48.73 46.18
CA SER A 91 7.23 -48.72 45.92
C SER A 91 6.41 -49.40 47.02
N ILE A 92 6.93 -50.46 47.66
CA ILE A 92 6.25 -51.14 48.77
C ILE A 92 6.24 -50.24 50.01
N VAL A 93 7.36 -49.55 50.28
CA VAL A 93 7.45 -48.58 51.37
C VAL A 93 6.44 -47.44 51.16
N GLN A 94 6.43 -46.84 49.97
CA GLN A 94 5.48 -45.78 49.62
C GLN A 94 4.02 -46.22 49.76
N GLN A 95 3.68 -47.44 49.34
CA GLN A 95 2.32 -47.99 49.51
C GLN A 95 1.93 -48.21 50.97
N ARG A 96 2.90 -48.57 51.84
CA ARG A 96 2.66 -48.74 53.29
C ARG A 96 2.47 -47.41 54.00
N GLU A 97 3.28 -46.42 53.65
CA GLU A 97 3.22 -45.06 54.21
C GLU A 97 1.95 -44.32 53.75
N ARG A 98 1.36 -44.72 52.62
CA ARG A 98 0.17 -44.10 52.00
C ARG A 98 0.35 -42.59 51.72
N SER A 99 1.58 -42.12 51.67
CA SER A 99 1.92 -40.73 51.33
C SER A 99 2.05 -40.58 49.82
N ILE A 100 1.40 -39.54 49.29
CA ILE A 100 1.55 -39.08 47.91
C ILE A 100 2.35 -37.78 47.96
N PRO A 101 3.48 -37.67 47.24
CA PRO A 101 4.22 -36.41 47.15
C PRO A 101 3.30 -35.31 46.61
N SER A 102 3.30 -34.14 47.24
CA SER A 102 2.41 -33.03 46.88
C SER A 102 2.67 -32.48 45.48
N ASP A 103 3.89 -32.68 44.97
CA ASP A 103 4.34 -32.29 43.64
C ASP A 103 4.14 -33.41 42.61
N ALA A 104 3.56 -34.57 42.97
CA ALA A 104 3.42 -35.68 42.04
C ALA A 104 2.35 -35.40 40.98
N TYR A 105 2.76 -35.40 39.71
CA TYR A 105 1.85 -35.56 38.58
C TYR A 105 1.26 -36.97 38.55
N THR A 106 2.14 -37.97 38.63
CA THR A 106 1.78 -39.38 38.69
C THR A 106 2.86 -40.16 39.40
N ILE A 107 2.48 -41.32 39.93
CA ILE A 107 3.37 -42.28 40.58
C ILE A 107 3.28 -43.58 39.81
N LEU A 108 4.44 -44.09 39.39
CA LEU A 108 4.54 -45.41 38.78
C LEU A 108 5.70 -46.21 39.37
N ARG A 109 5.59 -47.53 39.27
CA ARG A 109 6.69 -48.44 39.59
C ARG A 109 7.45 -48.77 38.30
N ARG A 110 8.78 -48.68 38.33
CA ARG A 110 9.63 -49.18 37.25
C ARG A 110 9.54 -50.70 37.16
N LYS A 111 9.25 -51.19 35.96
CA LYS A 111 9.36 -52.59 35.54
C LYS A 111 10.61 -52.70 34.66
N ASN A 112 11.74 -52.99 35.30
CA ASN A 112 13.02 -53.19 34.62
C ASN A 112 12.87 -54.22 33.48
N GLY A 113 13.55 -53.98 32.35
CA GLY A 113 13.41 -54.78 31.14
C GLY A 113 12.08 -54.63 30.36
N THR A 114 11.20 -53.67 30.70
CA THR A 114 10.02 -53.35 29.88
C THR A 114 9.98 -51.86 29.52
N GLU A 115 9.36 -51.50 28.41
CA GLU A 115 9.05 -50.11 28.10
C GLU A 115 7.83 -49.63 28.90
N GLN A 116 7.85 -48.36 29.34
CA GLN A 116 6.72 -47.71 30.01
C GLN A 116 6.62 -46.25 29.56
N THR A 117 5.45 -45.81 29.09
CA THR A 117 5.24 -44.42 28.65
C THR A 117 4.25 -43.72 29.57
N VAL A 118 4.54 -42.45 29.88
CA VAL A 118 3.67 -41.54 30.61
C VAL A 118 3.28 -40.39 29.69
N ASN A 119 1.99 -40.25 29.44
CA ASN A 119 1.44 -39.10 28.72
C ASN A 119 1.29 -37.96 29.71
N TYR A 120 2.16 -36.96 29.61
CA TYR A 120 2.19 -35.82 30.52
C TYR A 120 1.36 -34.67 29.97
N SER A 121 0.52 -34.08 30.82
CA SER A 121 -0.24 -32.87 30.49
C SER A 121 -0.39 -31.96 31.70
N ALA A 122 0.17 -30.76 31.64
CA ALA A 122 0.04 -29.72 32.66
C ALA A 122 -0.60 -28.46 32.08
N ARG A 123 -1.31 -27.71 32.93
CA ARG A 123 -1.93 -26.42 32.59
C ARG A 123 -1.55 -25.38 33.63
N ILE A 124 -1.05 -24.25 33.18
CA ILE A 124 -0.67 -23.12 34.04
C ILE A 124 -1.16 -21.80 33.43
N PRO A 125 -1.50 -20.78 34.24
CA PRO A 125 -1.77 -19.45 33.72
C PRO A 125 -0.57 -18.88 32.95
N TYR A 126 -0.83 -18.19 31.85
CA TYR A 126 0.22 -17.53 31.07
C TYR A 126 0.83 -16.36 31.83
N GLU A 127 2.15 -16.26 31.76
CA GLU A 127 2.92 -15.09 32.17
C GLU A 127 3.82 -14.64 31.01
N LYS A 128 4.07 -13.33 30.88
CA LYS A 128 4.76 -12.75 29.71
C LYS A 128 6.10 -13.39 29.37
N TRP A 129 6.86 -13.81 30.39
CA TRP A 129 8.18 -14.45 30.23
C TRP A 129 8.11 -15.85 29.62
N MET A 130 6.93 -16.49 29.59
CA MET A 130 6.75 -17.86 29.08
C MET A 130 6.86 -17.95 27.56
N ASN A 131 6.63 -16.86 26.81
CA ASN A 131 6.86 -16.89 25.37
C ASN A 131 8.37 -16.84 25.09
N GLY A 132 8.90 -17.86 24.41
CA GLY A 132 10.34 -18.06 24.25
C GLY A 132 11.02 -18.82 25.39
N ALA A 133 10.29 -19.18 26.46
CA ALA A 133 10.84 -20.00 27.55
C ALA A 133 11.19 -21.41 27.09
N GLU A 134 12.22 -21.99 27.71
CA GLU A 134 12.71 -23.33 27.46
C GLU A 134 12.08 -24.31 28.45
N LEU A 135 11.55 -25.41 27.92
CA LEU A 135 11.11 -26.54 28.71
C LEU A 135 12.27 -27.51 28.84
N GLU A 136 12.65 -27.80 30.07
CA GLU A 136 13.62 -28.82 30.43
C GLU A 136 12.96 -29.93 31.24
N LEU A 137 13.51 -31.13 31.17
CA LEU A 137 13.15 -32.23 32.05
C LEU A 137 14.33 -32.54 32.96
N LEU A 138 14.15 -32.32 34.26
CA LEU A 138 15.15 -32.68 35.29
C LEU A 138 14.92 -34.11 35.74
N ALA A 139 15.96 -34.94 35.73
CA ALA A 139 15.94 -36.30 36.24
C ALA A 139 16.87 -36.41 37.47
N ASP A 140 16.30 -36.74 38.64
CA ASP A 140 17.02 -36.97 39.90
C ASP A 140 16.73 -38.38 40.43
N VAL A 141 17.77 -39.10 40.87
CA VAL A 141 17.65 -40.45 41.45
C VAL A 141 18.13 -40.43 42.89
N ARG A 142 17.28 -40.89 43.81
CA ARG A 142 17.57 -40.95 45.25
C ARG A 142 17.47 -42.37 45.82
N GLY A 143 18.34 -42.71 46.77
CA GLY A 143 18.41 -44.02 47.43
C GLY A 143 17.60 -44.17 48.73
N CYS A 144 17.84 -45.26 49.46
CA CYS A 144 17.14 -45.64 50.70
C CYS A 144 17.09 -44.54 51.79
N ALA A 145 18.15 -43.75 51.94
CA ALA A 145 18.25 -42.67 52.93
C ALA A 145 18.01 -41.27 52.32
N ASN A 146 17.36 -41.20 51.15
CA ASN A 146 17.22 -39.98 50.36
C ASN A 146 18.56 -39.36 49.92
N CYS A 147 19.64 -40.14 49.92
CA CYS A 147 20.92 -39.73 49.38
C CYS A 147 20.82 -39.59 47.86
N GLN A 148 21.29 -38.45 47.35
CA GLN A 148 21.34 -38.17 45.91
C GLN A 148 22.35 -39.10 45.24
N LYS A 149 21.94 -39.74 44.15
CA LYS A 149 22.75 -40.70 43.39
C LYS A 149 23.15 -40.13 42.04
N GLU A 150 22.20 -39.60 41.31
CA GLU A 150 22.38 -39.09 39.95
C GLU A 150 21.46 -37.89 39.72
N GLU A 151 21.94 -36.87 39.02
CA GLU A 151 21.17 -35.69 38.63
C GLU A 151 21.53 -35.30 37.20
N SER A 152 20.52 -34.95 36.41
CA SER A 152 20.72 -34.45 35.06
C SER A 152 19.53 -33.66 34.54
N SER A 153 19.78 -32.89 33.50
CA SER A 153 18.77 -32.13 32.79
C SER A 153 18.94 -32.32 31.29
N ALA A 154 17.85 -32.09 30.57
CA ALA A 154 17.86 -31.98 29.12
C ALA A 154 16.81 -30.99 28.69
N PHE A 155 17.18 -30.21 27.70
CA PHE A 155 16.27 -29.45 26.89
C PHE A 155 15.21 -30.39 26.28
N VAL A 156 13.99 -29.90 26.12
CA VAL A 156 12.88 -30.61 25.47
C VAL A 156 12.42 -29.81 24.25
N THR A 157 12.05 -28.55 24.46
CA THR A 157 11.64 -27.62 23.40
C THR A 157 11.60 -26.19 23.91
N ARG A 158 11.42 -25.24 23.00
CA ARG A 158 11.20 -23.82 23.31
C ARG A 158 9.77 -23.42 22.98
N ALA A 159 9.13 -22.69 23.88
CA ALA A 159 7.80 -22.14 23.67
C ALA A 159 7.82 -21.10 22.53
N ASN A 160 6.90 -21.23 21.59
CA ASN A 160 6.64 -20.24 20.55
C ASN A 160 5.13 -19.97 20.50
N LEU A 161 4.68 -19.14 21.44
CA LEU A 161 3.27 -18.81 21.61
C LEU A 161 2.91 -17.73 20.60
N LYS A 162 2.32 -18.16 19.48
CA LYS A 162 1.98 -17.29 18.36
C LYS A 162 0.90 -16.26 18.77
N ARG A 163 1.20 -14.99 18.54
CA ARG A 163 0.24 -13.89 18.61
C ARG A 163 -0.78 -13.99 17.49
N TYR A 164 -2.00 -13.54 17.75
CA TYR A 164 -3.00 -13.33 16.71
C TYR A 164 -2.55 -12.24 15.74
N VAL A 165 -2.58 -12.57 14.44
CA VAL A 165 -2.26 -11.64 13.36
C VAL A 165 -3.56 -11.25 12.69
N VAL A 166 -3.90 -9.97 12.76
CA VAL A 166 -5.09 -9.42 12.12
C VAL A 166 -4.99 -9.56 10.60
N LYS A 167 -6.10 -9.93 9.97
CA LYS A 167 -6.23 -9.99 8.51
C LYS A 167 -7.39 -9.10 8.06
N PRO A 168 -7.19 -7.77 8.06
CA PRO A 168 -8.27 -6.84 7.78
C PRO A 168 -8.78 -6.95 6.34
N ALA A 169 -10.08 -6.78 6.18
CA ALA A 169 -10.75 -6.61 4.90
C ALA A 169 -10.75 -5.12 4.49
N VAL A 170 -9.98 -4.78 3.47
CA VAL A 170 -10.03 -3.43 2.86
C VAL A 170 -11.18 -3.35 1.85
N ALA A 171 -11.78 -2.18 1.74
CA ALA A 171 -12.87 -1.89 0.81
C ALA A 171 -12.33 -1.21 -0.45
N PHE A 172 -12.82 -1.66 -1.61
CA PHE A 172 -12.60 -1.02 -2.90
C PHE A 172 -13.92 -0.50 -3.45
N VAL A 173 -13.89 0.64 -4.14
CA VAL A 173 -15.05 1.27 -4.76
C VAL A 173 -14.94 1.13 -6.27
N SER A 174 -16.00 0.62 -6.92
CA SER A 174 -16.09 0.64 -8.38
C SER A 174 -16.33 2.08 -8.85
N PRO A 175 -15.50 2.61 -9.75
CA PRO A 175 -15.73 3.91 -10.38
C PRO A 175 -17.06 4.00 -11.13
N ALA A 176 -17.52 5.23 -11.34
CA ALA A 176 -18.64 5.50 -12.23
C ALA A 176 -18.21 5.31 -13.70
N VAL A 177 -19.15 4.88 -14.54
CA VAL A 177 -18.90 4.76 -15.98
C VAL A 177 -18.78 6.14 -16.59
N GLU A 178 -17.64 6.42 -17.22
CA GLU A 178 -17.43 7.61 -18.05
C GLU A 178 -18.06 7.36 -19.43
N ALA A 179 -19.24 7.95 -19.69
CA ALA A 179 -19.98 7.72 -20.93
C ALA A 179 -19.23 8.21 -22.18
N VAL A 180 -18.51 9.33 -22.07
CA VAL A 180 -17.68 9.90 -23.15
C VAL A 180 -16.39 10.42 -22.56
N LYS A 181 -15.26 9.88 -23.05
CA LYS A 181 -13.93 10.27 -22.60
C LYS A 181 -13.43 11.49 -23.35
N ASN A 182 -13.77 12.68 -22.84
CA ASN A 182 -13.29 13.95 -23.38
C ASN A 182 -11.86 14.21 -22.89
N ARG A 183 -10.95 14.50 -23.81
CA ARG A 183 -9.55 14.80 -23.54
C ARG A 183 -9.13 16.02 -24.34
N ALA A 184 -8.03 16.65 -23.95
CA ALA A 184 -7.47 17.79 -24.64
C ALA A 184 -5.95 17.72 -24.62
N GLU A 185 -5.34 18.06 -25.75
CA GLU A 185 -3.91 18.35 -25.83
C GLU A 185 -3.75 19.86 -26.05
N GLU A 186 -2.91 20.49 -25.25
CA GLU A 186 -2.71 21.94 -25.24
C GLU A 186 -1.27 22.28 -25.63
N GLY A 187 -1.09 23.43 -26.28
CA GLY A 187 0.22 23.94 -26.59
C GLY A 187 0.21 25.45 -26.83
N ARG A 188 1.42 26.02 -26.80
CA ARG A 188 1.70 27.42 -27.07
C ARG A 188 2.74 27.52 -28.17
N ALA A 189 2.46 28.32 -29.19
CA ALA A 189 3.35 28.53 -30.32
C ALA A 189 3.80 29.99 -30.42
N TYR A 190 5.10 30.20 -30.65
CA TYR A 190 5.73 31.52 -30.79
C TYR A 190 6.09 31.81 -32.24
N LEU A 191 5.07 31.83 -33.10
CA LEU A 191 5.26 32.06 -34.54
C LEU A 191 5.81 33.47 -34.80
N ASP A 192 6.93 33.52 -35.51
CA ASP A 192 7.57 34.73 -35.99
C ASP A 192 6.84 35.23 -37.25
N PHE A 193 6.50 36.52 -37.26
CA PHE A 193 5.90 37.21 -38.42
C PHE A 193 6.79 38.38 -38.84
N PRO A 194 6.88 38.69 -40.15
CA PRO A 194 7.41 39.97 -40.57
C PRO A 194 6.62 41.13 -39.95
N VAL A 195 7.26 42.30 -39.80
CA VAL A 195 6.68 43.47 -39.14
C VAL A 195 5.33 43.82 -39.75
N ASN A 196 4.32 43.99 -38.89
CA ASN A 196 2.94 44.36 -39.24
C ASN A 196 2.21 43.37 -40.18
N GLN A 197 2.70 42.13 -40.30
CA GLN A 197 2.08 41.06 -41.09
C GLN A 197 1.46 39.97 -40.22
N THR A 198 0.49 39.26 -40.81
CA THR A 198 -0.27 38.17 -40.19
C THR A 198 -0.09 36.83 -40.91
N ARG A 199 0.57 36.82 -42.08
CA ARG A 199 0.79 35.60 -42.86
C ARG A 199 1.91 34.76 -42.25
N ILE A 200 1.66 33.47 -42.08
CA ILE A 200 2.69 32.51 -41.67
C ILE A 200 3.61 32.21 -42.86
N TYR A 201 4.90 32.32 -42.61
CA TYR A 201 5.97 31.88 -43.51
C TYR A 201 6.68 30.69 -42.85
N PRO A 202 6.49 29.45 -43.33
CA PRO A 202 6.99 28.26 -42.63
C PRO A 202 8.50 28.26 -42.37
N ASP A 203 9.30 28.77 -43.31
CA ASP A 203 10.77 28.81 -43.21
C ASP A 203 11.30 30.09 -42.54
N TYR A 204 10.42 30.97 -42.05
CA TYR A 204 10.84 32.24 -41.45
C TYR A 204 11.27 32.04 -39.99
N ARG A 205 12.56 32.31 -39.73
CA ARG A 205 13.14 32.28 -38.38
C ARG A 205 12.87 30.95 -37.66
N ARG A 206 12.14 30.98 -36.53
CA ARG A 206 11.85 29.80 -35.70
C ARG A 206 10.55 29.10 -36.06
N ASN A 207 9.83 29.57 -37.09
CA ASN A 207 8.60 28.94 -37.52
C ASN A 207 8.75 27.44 -37.85
N PRO A 208 9.86 26.93 -38.42
CA PRO A 208 9.98 25.50 -38.65
C PRO A 208 9.83 24.66 -37.37
N SER A 209 10.46 25.08 -36.26
CA SER A 209 10.37 24.36 -34.98
C SER A 209 9.01 24.52 -34.30
N GLU A 210 8.43 25.72 -34.34
CA GLU A 210 7.11 26.00 -33.76
C GLU A 210 5.99 25.24 -34.49
N LEU A 211 6.01 25.26 -35.83
CA LEU A 211 5.05 24.51 -36.65
C LEU A 211 5.25 23.00 -36.49
N ALA A 212 6.49 22.52 -36.36
CA ALA A 212 6.75 21.11 -36.06
C ALA A 212 6.22 20.70 -34.68
N ALA A 213 6.24 21.60 -33.68
CA ALA A 213 5.64 21.34 -32.37
C ALA A 213 4.11 21.23 -32.46
N ILE A 214 3.45 22.16 -33.16
CA ILE A 214 2.01 22.12 -33.42
C ILE A 214 1.63 20.81 -34.14
N LYS A 215 2.36 20.46 -35.20
CA LYS A 215 2.14 19.21 -35.95
C LYS A 215 2.23 17.98 -35.07
N ARG A 216 3.26 17.89 -34.21
CA ARG A 216 3.38 16.76 -33.25
C ARG A 216 2.17 16.64 -32.35
N THR A 217 1.64 17.74 -31.80
CA THR A 217 0.44 17.71 -30.96
C THR A 217 -0.77 17.22 -31.74
N VAL A 218 -0.99 17.74 -32.95
CA VAL A 218 -2.12 17.34 -33.79
C VAL A 218 -1.99 15.89 -34.24
N ASP A 219 -0.79 15.44 -34.62
CA ASP A 219 -0.50 14.09 -35.10
C ASP A 219 -0.73 13.03 -34.03
N VAL A 220 -0.41 13.32 -32.76
CA VAL A 220 -0.64 12.39 -31.63
C VAL A 220 -2.12 12.01 -31.54
N VAL A 221 -3.01 12.95 -31.79
CA VAL A 221 -4.46 12.71 -31.78
C VAL A 221 -4.92 12.20 -33.14
N LYS A 222 -4.59 12.89 -34.23
CA LYS A 222 -5.10 12.61 -35.58
C LYS A 222 -4.74 11.22 -36.09
N ASN A 223 -3.56 10.72 -35.72
CA ASN A 223 -3.06 9.40 -36.15
C ASN A 223 -3.37 8.29 -35.15
N ASP A 224 -4.04 8.58 -34.02
CA ASP A 224 -4.51 7.57 -33.10
C ASP A 224 -5.90 7.07 -33.50
N ALA A 225 -5.98 5.80 -33.90
CA ALA A 225 -7.20 5.12 -34.30
C ALA A 225 -8.27 5.04 -33.19
N ASN A 226 -7.92 5.30 -31.93
CA ASN A 226 -8.84 5.29 -30.81
C ASN A 226 -9.47 6.66 -30.51
N THR A 227 -9.08 7.70 -31.25
CA THR A 227 -9.48 9.08 -30.96
C THR A 227 -10.16 9.77 -32.14
N THR A 228 -11.03 10.72 -31.82
CA THR A 228 -11.71 11.57 -32.81
C THR A 228 -11.65 13.02 -32.34
N ILE A 229 -10.99 13.88 -33.13
CA ILE A 229 -10.95 15.33 -32.87
C ILE A 229 -12.36 15.90 -32.98
N THR A 230 -12.78 16.65 -31.96
CA THR A 230 -14.09 17.30 -31.89
C THR A 230 -14.00 18.82 -32.05
N GLU A 231 -12.89 19.43 -31.62
CA GLU A 231 -12.67 20.88 -31.69
C GLU A 231 -11.18 21.20 -31.66
N ILE A 232 -10.77 22.25 -32.37
CA ILE A 232 -9.45 22.88 -32.29
C ILE A 232 -9.68 24.35 -31.96
N ASP A 233 -9.34 24.76 -30.73
CA ASP A 233 -9.40 26.16 -30.31
C ASP A 233 -8.04 26.81 -30.52
N ILE A 234 -8.01 28.05 -31.00
CA ILE A 234 -6.80 28.85 -31.21
C ILE A 234 -7.05 30.25 -30.67
N VAL A 235 -6.19 30.71 -29.78
CA VAL A 235 -6.24 32.06 -29.21
C VAL A 235 -4.93 32.78 -29.54
N GLY A 236 -5.03 33.85 -30.33
CA GLY A 236 -3.87 34.69 -30.66
C GLY A 236 -3.67 35.81 -29.65
N TYR A 237 -2.42 36.07 -29.27
CA TYR A 237 -2.02 37.12 -28.34
C TYR A 237 -1.06 38.11 -29.00
N ALA A 238 -1.18 39.38 -28.66
CA ALA A 238 -0.15 40.38 -28.91
C ALA A 238 0.34 41.00 -27.61
N SER A 239 1.55 41.55 -27.67
CA SER A 239 2.13 42.28 -26.55
C SER A 239 1.44 43.64 -26.38
N PRO A 240 1.37 44.21 -25.16
CA PRO A 240 0.90 45.57 -24.92
C PRO A 240 1.90 46.62 -25.45
N GLU A 241 2.03 46.71 -26.76
CA GLU A 241 2.88 47.68 -27.45
C GLU A 241 2.18 48.30 -28.65
N GLY A 242 2.26 49.63 -28.78
CA GLY A 242 1.58 50.34 -29.84
C GLY A 242 0.06 50.33 -29.68
N ARG A 243 -0.66 50.74 -30.73
CA ARG A 243 -2.11 50.95 -30.64
C ARG A 243 -2.87 49.65 -30.43
N TYR A 244 -3.77 49.62 -29.45
CA TYR A 244 -4.66 48.52 -29.14
C TYR A 244 -5.40 47.97 -30.37
N ALA A 245 -5.92 48.87 -31.24
CA ALA A 245 -6.61 48.47 -32.46
C ALA A 245 -5.69 47.71 -33.46
N ALA A 246 -4.40 48.06 -33.52
CA ALA A 246 -3.43 47.35 -34.35
C ALA A 246 -3.09 45.99 -33.74
N ASN A 247 -2.97 45.92 -32.41
CA ASN A 247 -2.74 44.68 -31.68
C ASN A 247 -3.91 43.70 -31.83
N ALA A 248 -5.15 44.19 -31.75
CA ALA A 248 -6.36 43.42 -32.00
C ALA A 248 -6.36 42.80 -33.42
N ARG A 249 -6.06 43.61 -34.44
CA ARG A 249 -5.95 43.14 -35.82
C ARG A 249 -4.85 42.07 -35.99
N LEU A 250 -3.68 42.28 -35.37
CA LEU A 250 -2.55 41.37 -35.49
C LEU A 250 -2.81 40.05 -34.76
N ALA A 251 -3.30 40.10 -33.52
CA ALA A 251 -3.62 38.92 -32.73
C ALA A 251 -4.67 38.04 -33.44
N GLN A 252 -5.77 38.65 -33.89
CA GLN A 252 -6.83 37.96 -34.65
C GLN A 252 -6.29 37.38 -35.96
N GLY A 253 -5.63 38.19 -36.79
CA GLY A 253 -5.17 37.76 -38.11
C GLY A 253 -4.10 36.67 -38.04
N ARG A 254 -3.26 36.66 -37.00
CA ARG A 254 -2.26 35.60 -36.78
C ARG A 254 -2.90 34.29 -36.33
N ALA A 255 -3.90 34.36 -35.44
CA ALA A 255 -4.67 33.18 -35.03
C ALA A 255 -5.43 32.56 -36.23
N GLU A 256 -6.04 33.40 -37.08
CA GLU A 256 -6.68 32.96 -38.32
C GLU A 256 -5.70 32.36 -39.32
N ALA A 257 -4.49 32.92 -39.43
CA ALA A 257 -3.45 32.35 -40.27
C ALA A 257 -3.02 30.95 -39.77
N LEU A 258 -2.93 30.76 -38.45
CA LEU A 258 -2.62 29.45 -37.87
C LEU A 258 -3.77 28.45 -38.10
N LYS A 259 -5.03 28.87 -37.91
CA LYS A 259 -6.21 28.06 -38.31
C LYS A 259 -6.07 27.60 -39.75
N ASN A 260 -5.84 28.51 -40.68
CA ASN A 260 -5.78 28.19 -42.11
C ASN A 260 -4.62 27.25 -42.43
N TYR A 261 -3.46 27.44 -41.78
CA TYR A 261 -2.31 26.55 -41.91
C TYR A 261 -2.67 25.12 -41.51
N VAL A 262 -3.15 24.92 -40.28
CA VAL A 262 -3.50 23.58 -39.75
C VAL A 262 -4.67 22.97 -40.54
N MET A 263 -5.68 23.77 -40.88
CA MET A 263 -6.82 23.32 -41.67
C MET A 263 -6.38 22.78 -43.04
N SER A 264 -5.48 23.49 -43.73
CA SER A 264 -4.96 23.07 -45.04
C SER A 264 -4.04 21.86 -44.97
N GLU A 265 -3.17 21.80 -43.97
CA GLU A 265 -2.21 20.71 -43.78
C GLU A 265 -2.92 19.36 -43.56
N TYR A 266 -3.99 19.36 -42.75
CA TYR A 266 -4.69 18.15 -42.33
C TYR A 266 -6.02 17.90 -43.06
N GLY A 267 -6.44 18.83 -43.93
CA GLY A 267 -7.74 18.77 -44.61
C GLY A 267 -8.93 18.84 -43.64
N PHE A 268 -8.77 19.52 -42.51
CA PHE A 268 -9.85 19.68 -41.54
C PHE A 268 -10.95 20.61 -42.06
N LYS A 269 -12.17 20.40 -41.57
CA LYS A 269 -13.29 21.29 -41.88
C LYS A 269 -13.23 22.54 -41.01
N ALA A 270 -13.73 23.66 -41.54
CA ALA A 270 -13.65 24.95 -40.89
C ALA A 270 -14.48 25.05 -39.58
N ASP A 271 -15.49 24.19 -39.42
CA ASP A 271 -16.38 24.09 -38.26
C ASP A 271 -15.72 23.44 -37.04
N LEU A 272 -14.63 22.68 -37.23
CA LEU A 272 -13.81 22.16 -36.14
C LEU A 272 -13.06 23.27 -35.39
N PHE A 273 -12.87 24.44 -36.00
CA PHE A 273 -12.02 25.49 -35.44
C PHE A 273 -12.80 26.60 -34.76
N LYS A 274 -12.41 26.89 -33.51
CA LYS A 274 -12.72 28.14 -32.82
C LYS A 274 -11.48 29.02 -32.82
N VAL A 275 -11.67 30.30 -33.15
CA VAL A 275 -10.57 31.27 -33.22
C VAL A 275 -10.97 32.48 -32.42
N ASN A 276 -10.17 32.78 -31.41
CA ASN A 276 -10.31 33.96 -30.57
C ASN A 276 -9.00 34.75 -30.58
N SER A 277 -9.05 35.97 -30.04
CA SER A 277 -7.85 36.75 -29.84
C SER A 277 -7.93 37.61 -28.58
N VAL A 278 -6.78 37.80 -27.97
CA VAL A 278 -6.55 38.75 -26.89
C VAL A 278 -5.64 39.83 -27.47
N PRO A 279 -6.16 41.05 -27.73
CA PRO A 279 -5.36 42.12 -28.32
C PRO A 279 -4.07 42.39 -27.56
N GLU A 280 -4.11 42.40 -26.23
CA GLU A 280 -2.92 42.66 -25.41
C GLU A 280 -2.86 41.70 -24.22
N ASP A 281 -1.78 40.92 -24.13
CA ASP A 281 -1.58 39.92 -23.08
C ASP A 281 -1.12 40.56 -21.75
N TRP A 282 -2.01 41.33 -21.15
CA TRP A 282 -1.80 41.96 -19.84
C TRP A 282 -1.63 40.93 -18.72
N ALA A 283 -2.27 39.76 -18.84
CA ALA A 283 -2.12 38.67 -17.88
C ALA A 283 -0.70 38.06 -17.94
N GLY A 284 -0.20 37.78 -19.14
CA GLY A 284 1.17 37.32 -19.36
C GLY A 284 2.21 38.35 -18.93
N LEU A 285 1.98 39.65 -19.19
CA LEU A 285 2.83 40.73 -18.68
C LEU A 285 2.87 40.72 -17.14
N ARG A 286 1.72 40.61 -16.49
CA ARG A 286 1.63 40.54 -15.03
C ARG A 286 2.41 39.36 -14.47
N GLU A 287 2.28 38.18 -15.08
CA GLU A 287 2.99 36.97 -14.69
C GLU A 287 4.51 37.16 -14.81
N TYR A 288 4.97 37.72 -15.94
CA TYR A 288 6.37 38.01 -16.17
C TYR A 288 6.95 38.97 -15.12
N VAL A 289 6.27 40.10 -14.85
CA VAL A 289 6.70 41.10 -13.86
C VAL A 289 6.71 40.53 -12.45
N THR A 290 5.74 39.66 -12.12
CA THR A 290 5.68 38.99 -10.82
C THR A 290 6.86 38.04 -10.61
N LYS A 291 7.24 37.27 -11.64
CA LYS A 291 8.32 36.27 -11.55
C LYS A 291 9.73 36.88 -11.59
N ASN A 292 9.92 37.97 -12.34
CA ASN A 292 11.24 38.56 -12.57
C ASN A 292 11.54 39.72 -11.61
N ALA A 293 12.84 40.01 -11.44
CA ALA A 293 13.31 41.18 -10.72
C ALA A 293 13.48 42.34 -11.73
N LEU A 294 12.58 43.32 -11.66
CA LEU A 294 12.56 44.49 -12.55
C LEU A 294 12.62 45.78 -11.74
N PRO A 295 13.27 46.85 -12.27
CA PRO A 295 13.12 48.19 -11.73
C PRO A 295 11.65 48.61 -11.73
N LEU A 296 11.20 49.31 -10.68
CA LEU A 296 9.82 49.81 -10.53
C LEU A 296 8.74 48.73 -10.66
N LYS A 297 9.02 47.51 -10.18
CA LYS A 297 8.12 46.36 -10.26
C LYS A 297 6.74 46.66 -9.67
N ASP A 298 6.68 47.26 -8.49
CA ASP A 298 5.42 47.51 -7.78
C ASP A 298 4.58 48.57 -8.52
N GLU A 299 5.23 49.57 -9.12
CA GLU A 299 4.59 50.59 -9.95
C GLU A 299 4.05 49.98 -11.26
N ILE A 300 4.80 49.09 -11.90
CA ILE A 300 4.34 48.37 -13.09
C ILE A 300 3.11 47.53 -12.75
N LEU A 301 3.17 46.75 -11.65
CA LEU A 301 2.03 45.96 -11.19
C LEU A 301 0.82 46.83 -10.84
N SER A 302 1.04 47.99 -10.21
CA SER A 302 -0.03 48.94 -9.90
C SER A 302 -0.71 49.46 -11.17
N ILE A 303 0.05 49.74 -12.24
CA ILE A 303 -0.52 50.14 -13.53
C ILE A 303 -1.30 48.98 -14.15
N ILE A 304 -0.74 47.76 -14.14
CA ILE A 304 -1.41 46.56 -14.70
C ILE A 304 -2.72 46.25 -13.96
N ASP A 305 -2.73 46.37 -12.64
CA ASP A 305 -3.90 46.05 -11.80
C ASP A 305 -4.92 47.20 -11.73
N LYS A 306 -4.59 48.36 -12.30
CA LYS A 306 -5.51 49.50 -12.40
C LYS A 306 -6.68 49.17 -13.33
N ASN A 307 -7.89 49.52 -12.87
CA ASN A 307 -9.11 49.47 -13.66
C ASN A 307 -9.15 50.64 -14.66
N GLU A 308 -8.29 50.57 -15.67
CA GLU A 308 -8.23 51.47 -16.81
C GLU A 308 -8.76 50.73 -18.04
N ASN A 309 -9.75 51.33 -18.71
CA ASN A 309 -10.42 50.73 -19.86
C ASN A 309 -9.79 51.18 -21.20
N ASP A 310 -9.01 52.27 -21.17
CA ASP A 310 -8.20 52.69 -22.30
C ASP A 310 -6.81 52.05 -22.21
N TYR A 311 -6.62 50.97 -22.95
CA TYR A 311 -5.37 50.21 -22.98
C TYR A 311 -4.20 51.00 -23.58
N ASP A 312 -4.45 51.94 -24.49
CA ASP A 312 -3.40 52.83 -25.03
C ASP A 312 -2.91 53.78 -23.93
N VAL A 313 -3.81 54.28 -23.07
CA VAL A 313 -3.45 55.07 -21.87
C VAL A 313 -2.65 54.22 -20.89
N LYS A 314 -3.08 52.97 -20.67
CA LYS A 314 -2.42 52.03 -19.76
C LYS A 314 -1.00 51.70 -20.20
N GLU A 315 -0.80 51.42 -21.49
CA GLU A 315 0.51 51.28 -22.12
C GLU A 315 1.34 52.57 -21.94
N GLY A 316 0.72 53.73 -22.22
CA GLY A 316 1.34 55.04 -22.07
C GLY A 316 1.88 55.30 -20.67
N CYS A 317 1.17 54.87 -19.63
CA CYS A 317 1.64 54.95 -18.24
C CYS A 317 2.93 54.15 -18.02
N ILE A 318 3.02 52.91 -18.52
CA ILE A 318 4.24 52.09 -18.44
C ILE A 318 5.38 52.76 -19.23
N LYS A 319 5.08 53.31 -20.40
CA LYS A 319 6.05 53.99 -21.26
C LYS A 319 6.64 55.24 -20.63
N ALA A 320 5.91 55.92 -19.75
CA ALA A 320 6.37 57.10 -19.04
C ALA A 320 7.29 56.79 -17.84
N LEU A 321 7.31 55.54 -17.35
CA LEU A 321 8.14 55.16 -16.20
C LEU A 321 9.64 55.27 -16.51
N ASP A 322 10.40 55.80 -15.55
CA ASP A 322 11.87 55.94 -15.59
C ASP A 322 12.41 56.48 -16.93
N GLY A 323 11.72 57.48 -17.49
CA GLY A 323 12.10 58.08 -18.77
C GLY A 323 12.07 57.11 -19.96
N GLY A 324 11.26 56.04 -19.88
CA GLY A 324 11.10 55.04 -20.92
C GLY A 324 12.06 53.84 -20.83
N LYS A 325 12.97 53.82 -19.85
CA LYS A 325 13.91 52.68 -19.67
C LYS A 325 13.19 51.38 -19.33
N VAL A 326 12.19 51.43 -18.45
CA VAL A 326 11.35 50.27 -18.09
C VAL A 326 10.70 49.67 -19.34
N TYR A 327 10.09 50.53 -20.16
CA TYR A 327 9.42 50.10 -21.39
C TYR A 327 10.41 49.52 -22.42
N ALA A 328 11.61 50.09 -22.55
CA ALA A 328 12.65 49.54 -23.42
C ALA A 328 13.09 48.13 -22.97
N THR A 329 13.24 47.90 -21.66
CA THR A 329 13.55 46.57 -21.11
C THR A 329 12.41 45.58 -21.39
N LEU A 330 11.15 45.97 -21.13
CA LEU A 330 9.99 45.10 -21.41
C LEU A 330 9.86 44.76 -22.90
N LEU A 331 10.09 45.74 -23.78
CA LEU A 331 10.07 45.58 -25.22
C LEU A 331 11.11 44.56 -25.72
N GLN A 332 12.28 44.53 -25.07
CA GLN A 332 13.37 43.63 -25.44
C GLN A 332 13.18 42.23 -24.85
N ASP A 333 12.85 42.15 -23.55
CA ASP A 333 13.02 40.92 -22.76
C ASP A 333 11.69 40.23 -22.42
N CYS A 334 10.56 40.91 -22.54
CA CYS A 334 9.23 40.40 -22.17
C CYS A 334 8.28 40.28 -23.37
N TYR A 335 8.03 41.40 -24.07
CA TYR A 335 7.00 41.51 -25.09
C TYR A 335 7.11 40.50 -26.23
N PRO A 336 8.30 40.10 -26.71
CA PRO A 336 8.40 39.02 -27.71
C PRO A 336 7.77 37.70 -27.25
N ALA A 337 7.83 37.38 -25.95
CA ALA A 337 7.22 36.17 -25.38
C ALA A 337 5.72 36.31 -25.12
N LEU A 338 5.15 37.52 -25.19
CA LEU A 338 3.70 37.75 -25.11
C LEU A 338 3.01 37.64 -26.47
N ARG A 339 3.79 37.51 -27.56
CA ARG A 339 3.28 37.33 -28.92
C ARG A 339 3.24 35.84 -29.25
N HIS A 340 2.18 35.18 -28.80
CA HIS A 340 2.02 33.74 -28.95
C HIS A 340 0.62 33.37 -29.45
N SER A 341 0.46 32.14 -29.86
CA SER A 341 -0.85 31.54 -30.13
C SER A 341 -0.99 30.28 -29.30
N ASP A 342 -1.96 30.29 -28.39
CA ASP A 342 -2.33 29.12 -27.61
C ASP A 342 -3.32 28.29 -28.43
N TYR A 343 -3.17 26.98 -28.40
CA TYR A 343 -4.04 26.06 -29.10
C TYR A 343 -4.43 24.86 -28.23
N THR A 344 -5.68 24.42 -28.40
CA THR A 344 -6.24 23.27 -27.68
C THR A 344 -6.91 22.33 -28.67
N VAL A 345 -6.40 21.11 -28.79
CA VAL A 345 -7.02 20.05 -29.60
C VAL A 345 -7.88 19.20 -28.67
N ARG A 346 -9.20 19.35 -28.75
CA ARG A 346 -10.17 18.55 -28.00
C ARG A 346 -10.57 17.33 -28.82
N TYR A 347 -10.66 16.19 -28.15
CA TYR A 347 -11.01 14.93 -28.79
C TYR A 347 -11.73 14.01 -27.82
N VAL A 348 -12.45 13.05 -28.40
CA VAL A 348 -13.05 11.94 -27.66
C VAL A 348 -12.25 10.67 -27.87
N VAL A 349 -12.10 9.87 -26.82
CA VAL A 349 -11.51 8.54 -26.88
C VAL A 349 -12.64 7.50 -26.83
N ARG A 350 -12.62 6.52 -27.75
CA ARG A 350 -13.59 5.41 -27.72
C ARG A 350 -13.48 4.57 -26.44
N GLY A 351 -14.55 3.87 -26.10
CA GLY A 351 -14.49 2.82 -25.06
C GLY A 351 -13.61 1.65 -25.48
N PHE A 352 -12.95 1.04 -24.50
CA PHE A 352 -12.13 -0.16 -24.65
C PHE A 352 -12.76 -1.33 -23.90
N ASN A 353 -12.70 -2.52 -24.50
CA ASN A 353 -12.95 -3.73 -23.72
C ASN A 353 -11.74 -4.06 -22.81
N VAL A 354 -11.91 -5.01 -21.91
CA VAL A 354 -10.89 -5.34 -20.89
C VAL A 354 -9.56 -5.81 -21.50
N GLU A 355 -9.58 -6.56 -22.60
CA GLU A 355 -8.36 -7.06 -23.25
C GLU A 355 -7.61 -5.94 -23.99
N GLU A 356 -8.33 -5.01 -24.62
CA GLU A 356 -7.73 -3.79 -25.17
C GLU A 356 -7.14 -2.93 -24.04
N ALA A 357 -7.90 -2.72 -22.97
CA ALA A 357 -7.49 -1.88 -21.85
C ALA A 357 -6.21 -2.39 -21.15
N LYS A 358 -5.99 -3.71 -21.07
CA LYS A 358 -4.74 -4.31 -20.59
C LYS A 358 -3.51 -3.90 -21.40
N GLN A 359 -3.65 -3.62 -22.68
CA GLN A 359 -2.54 -3.15 -23.52
C GLN A 359 -2.39 -1.63 -23.44
N ILE A 360 -3.52 -0.92 -23.44
CA ILE A 360 -3.53 0.55 -23.37
C ILE A 360 -2.99 1.05 -22.04
N ILE A 361 -3.24 0.38 -20.90
CA ILE A 361 -2.75 0.84 -19.59
C ILE A 361 -1.22 0.92 -19.52
N ARG A 362 -0.51 0.11 -20.31
CA ARG A 362 0.97 0.10 -20.37
C ARG A 362 1.55 1.12 -21.33
N THR A 363 0.77 1.57 -22.32
CA THR A 363 1.27 2.36 -23.45
C THR A 363 0.70 3.78 -23.47
N ARG A 364 -0.61 3.93 -23.23
CA ARG A 364 -1.34 5.20 -23.18
C ARG A 364 -2.41 5.20 -22.08
N PRO A 365 -2.05 5.03 -20.80
CA PRO A 365 -3.02 4.96 -19.70
C PRO A 365 -3.95 6.19 -19.60
N GLN A 366 -3.53 7.36 -20.06
CA GLN A 366 -4.34 8.58 -20.12
C GLN A 366 -5.61 8.46 -21.00
N GLN A 367 -5.66 7.46 -21.87
CA GLN A 367 -6.82 7.16 -22.72
C GLN A 367 -7.88 6.30 -22.03
N LEU A 368 -7.53 5.65 -20.92
CA LEU A 368 -8.48 4.86 -20.15
C LEU A 368 -9.28 5.77 -19.22
N SER A 369 -10.54 5.39 -19.01
CA SER A 369 -11.31 5.85 -17.87
C SER A 369 -10.86 5.09 -16.62
N LEU A 370 -11.13 5.67 -15.46
CA LEU A 370 -10.88 5.02 -14.18
C LEU A 370 -11.63 3.68 -14.06
N GLN A 371 -12.84 3.59 -14.61
CA GLN A 371 -13.62 2.35 -14.64
C GLN A 371 -12.97 1.26 -15.50
N GLU A 372 -12.46 1.60 -16.69
CA GLU A 372 -11.75 0.62 -17.53
C GLU A 372 -10.50 0.09 -16.83
N MET A 373 -9.74 0.95 -16.14
CA MET A 373 -8.61 0.51 -15.31
C MET A 373 -9.08 -0.42 -14.19
N PHE A 374 -10.16 -0.08 -13.50
CA PHE A 374 -10.72 -0.93 -12.44
C PHE A 374 -11.12 -2.33 -12.96
N LEU A 375 -11.75 -2.40 -14.14
CA LEU A 375 -12.09 -3.67 -14.77
C LEU A 375 -10.85 -4.49 -15.18
N VAL A 376 -9.76 -3.82 -15.60
CA VAL A 376 -8.47 -4.48 -15.83
C VAL A 376 -7.94 -5.09 -14.52
N ALA A 377 -7.96 -4.34 -13.41
CA ALA A 377 -7.53 -4.85 -12.10
C ALA A 377 -8.32 -6.10 -11.70
N GLN A 378 -9.63 -6.13 -11.95
CA GLN A 378 -10.48 -7.29 -11.64
C GLN A 378 -10.12 -8.58 -12.40
N THR A 379 -9.28 -8.51 -13.43
CA THR A 379 -8.77 -9.71 -14.11
C THR A 379 -7.57 -10.35 -13.43
N TYR A 380 -6.96 -9.67 -12.47
CA TYR A 380 -5.80 -10.14 -11.72
C TYR A 380 -6.21 -10.68 -10.34
N GLU A 381 -5.38 -11.55 -9.78
CA GLU A 381 -5.57 -12.02 -8.40
C GLU A 381 -5.44 -10.83 -7.44
N LYS A 382 -6.38 -10.68 -6.51
CA LYS A 382 -6.38 -9.58 -5.54
C LYS A 382 -5.08 -9.59 -4.73
N GLY A 383 -4.37 -8.46 -4.72
CA GLY A 383 -3.09 -8.29 -4.04
C GLY A 383 -1.85 -8.73 -4.84
N SER A 384 -2.01 -9.28 -6.05
CA SER A 384 -0.89 -9.51 -6.97
C SER A 384 -0.21 -8.20 -7.39
N ASN A 385 1.02 -8.28 -7.90
CA ASN A 385 1.76 -7.09 -8.36
C ASN A 385 1.02 -6.38 -9.48
N GLU A 386 0.44 -7.14 -10.42
CA GLU A 386 -0.33 -6.63 -11.55
C GLU A 386 -1.62 -5.94 -11.08
N PHE A 387 -2.31 -6.52 -10.10
CA PHE A 387 -3.48 -5.90 -9.48
C PHE A 387 -3.10 -4.53 -8.88
N ASN A 388 -2.03 -4.48 -8.09
CA ASN A 388 -1.61 -3.27 -7.42
C ASN A 388 -1.12 -2.19 -8.40
N GLU A 389 -0.36 -2.57 -9.44
CA GLU A 389 0.17 -1.65 -10.46
C GLU A 389 -0.96 -0.91 -11.18
N VAL A 390 -2.09 -1.57 -11.45
CA VAL A 390 -3.24 -0.93 -12.10
C VAL A 390 -3.77 0.24 -11.26
N PHE A 391 -3.84 0.09 -9.93
CA PHE A 391 -4.27 1.17 -9.04
C PHE A 391 -3.22 2.28 -8.90
N ASP A 392 -1.93 1.92 -8.91
CA ASP A 392 -0.83 2.89 -8.92
C ASP A 392 -0.89 3.76 -10.20
N VAL A 393 -1.19 3.15 -11.36
CA VAL A 393 -1.42 3.88 -12.61
C VAL A 393 -2.68 4.74 -12.52
N ALA A 394 -3.76 4.20 -11.96
CA ALA A 394 -5.04 4.88 -11.83
C ALA A 394 -4.92 6.18 -11.01
N VAL A 395 -4.32 6.12 -9.82
CA VAL A 395 -4.16 7.32 -8.99
C VAL A 395 -3.18 8.33 -9.59
N ARG A 396 -2.22 7.88 -10.41
CA ARG A 396 -1.33 8.80 -11.16
C ARG A 396 -2.06 9.53 -12.28
N MET A 397 -2.99 8.86 -12.97
CA MET A 397 -3.79 9.48 -14.04
C MET A 397 -4.96 10.31 -13.51
N PHE A 398 -5.47 9.97 -12.32
CA PHE A 398 -6.60 10.63 -11.66
C PHE A 398 -6.24 11.04 -10.22
N PRO A 399 -5.24 11.94 -10.03
CA PRO A 399 -4.67 12.23 -8.71
C PRO A 399 -5.63 12.89 -7.71
N ASP A 400 -6.68 13.52 -8.21
CA ASP A 400 -7.67 14.23 -7.40
C ASP A 400 -9.05 13.56 -7.44
N ASP A 401 -9.18 12.39 -8.09
CA ASP A 401 -10.42 11.62 -8.07
C ASP A 401 -10.57 10.87 -6.73
N PRO A 402 -11.68 11.05 -5.99
CA PRO A 402 -11.84 10.44 -4.68
C PRO A 402 -11.92 8.90 -4.74
N THR A 403 -12.39 8.32 -5.84
CA THR A 403 -12.49 6.87 -6.04
C THR A 403 -11.12 6.26 -6.33
N ALA A 404 -10.31 6.90 -7.16
CA ALA A 404 -8.93 6.49 -7.40
C ALA A 404 -8.13 6.49 -6.10
N ASN A 405 -8.30 7.55 -5.29
CA ASN A 405 -7.63 7.71 -4.02
C ASN A 405 -8.07 6.67 -2.97
N ILE A 406 -9.36 6.37 -2.79
CA ILE A 406 -9.77 5.31 -1.83
C ILE A 406 -9.27 3.93 -2.23
N ASN A 407 -9.24 3.63 -3.53
CA ASN A 407 -8.71 2.36 -4.02
C ASN A 407 -7.19 2.26 -3.84
N ALA A 408 -6.44 3.34 -4.12
CA ALA A 408 -5.01 3.39 -3.83
C ALA A 408 -4.72 3.26 -2.32
N ALA A 409 -5.51 3.90 -1.46
CA ALA A 409 -5.41 3.73 -0.02
C ALA A 409 -5.59 2.28 0.43
N ALA A 410 -6.53 1.54 -0.19
CA ALA A 410 -6.76 0.12 0.10
C ALA A 410 -5.52 -0.73 -0.23
N ILE A 411 -4.85 -0.45 -1.35
CA ILE A 411 -3.59 -1.10 -1.73
C ILE A 411 -2.50 -0.82 -0.70
N GLU A 412 -2.32 0.44 -0.30
CA GLU A 412 -1.28 0.79 0.67
C GLU A 412 -1.52 0.16 2.06
N LEU A 413 -2.78 0.01 2.47
CA LEU A 413 -3.11 -0.75 3.70
C LEU A 413 -2.71 -2.22 3.60
N GLN A 414 -2.92 -2.85 2.43
CA GLN A 414 -2.51 -4.23 2.20
C GLN A 414 -0.97 -4.39 2.17
N ARG A 415 -0.26 -3.39 1.64
CA ARG A 415 1.22 -3.33 1.63
C ARG A 415 1.80 -3.00 3.00
N GLY A 416 1.01 -2.45 3.92
CA GLY A 416 1.45 -1.97 5.23
C GLY A 416 2.07 -0.57 5.20
N ASP A 417 1.99 0.16 4.08
CA ASP A 417 2.41 1.56 3.99
C ASP A 417 1.29 2.47 4.53
N LEU A 418 1.23 2.53 5.87
CA LEU A 418 0.21 3.29 6.57
C LEU A 418 0.35 4.81 6.32
N GLN A 419 1.56 5.30 6.02
CA GLN A 419 1.80 6.72 5.79
C GLN A 419 1.24 7.15 4.44
N GLN A 420 1.52 6.38 3.39
CA GLN A 420 1.00 6.66 2.06
C GLN A 420 -0.51 6.46 2.00
N SER A 421 -1.04 5.45 2.71
CA SER A 421 -2.48 5.25 2.84
C SER A 421 -3.20 6.49 3.38
N VAL A 422 -2.67 7.15 4.42
CA VAL A 422 -3.26 8.40 4.96
C VAL A 422 -3.39 9.47 3.88
N ARG A 423 -2.34 9.70 3.08
CA ARG A 423 -2.35 10.73 2.03
C ARG A 423 -3.46 10.51 1.01
N TYR A 424 -3.70 9.26 0.63
CA TYR A 424 -4.80 8.91 -0.26
C TYR A 424 -6.17 8.98 0.44
N LEU A 425 -6.29 8.55 1.70
CA LEU A 425 -7.53 8.66 2.49
C LEU A 425 -7.96 10.11 2.75
N ASP A 426 -7.03 11.07 2.74
CA ASP A 426 -7.31 12.50 2.87
C ASP A 426 -7.90 13.11 1.58
N LYS A 427 -7.65 12.49 0.43
CA LYS A 427 -8.20 12.88 -0.87
C LYS A 427 -9.48 12.12 -1.26
N ALA A 428 -9.85 11.09 -0.50
CA ALA A 428 -11.07 10.32 -0.70
C ALA A 428 -12.31 11.04 -0.12
N ASP A 429 -13.51 10.57 -0.50
CA ASP A 429 -14.74 11.01 0.18
C ASP A 429 -14.73 10.51 1.63
N ALA A 430 -14.53 11.43 2.57
CA ALA A 430 -14.44 11.15 4.00
C ALA A 430 -15.70 10.50 4.60
N GLN A 431 -16.85 10.64 3.95
CA GLN A 431 -18.13 10.12 4.43
C GLN A 431 -18.56 8.81 3.75
N ALA A 432 -17.87 8.37 2.70
CA ALA A 432 -18.13 7.09 2.07
C ALA A 432 -17.88 5.93 3.04
N SER A 433 -18.72 4.89 2.97
CA SER A 433 -18.61 3.71 3.83
C SER A 433 -17.26 2.99 3.66
N ALA A 434 -16.75 2.91 2.42
CA ALA A 434 -15.44 2.35 2.11
C ALA A 434 -14.28 3.14 2.76
N THR A 435 -14.35 4.49 2.72
CA THR A 435 -13.34 5.35 3.36
C THR A 435 -13.34 5.19 4.87
N LEU A 436 -14.52 5.11 5.49
CA LEU A 436 -14.64 4.86 6.92
C LEU A 436 -14.10 3.46 7.28
N ASN A 437 -14.41 2.43 6.49
CA ASN A 437 -13.85 1.09 6.69
C ASN A 437 -12.31 1.11 6.62
N ASN A 438 -11.74 1.72 5.58
CA ASN A 438 -10.29 1.74 5.39
C ASN A 438 -9.57 2.61 6.44
N ARG A 439 -10.21 3.68 6.95
CA ARG A 439 -9.72 4.41 8.14
C ARG A 439 -9.76 3.54 9.40
N GLY A 440 -10.77 2.69 9.55
CA GLY A 440 -10.81 1.68 10.61
C GLY A 440 -9.67 0.67 10.48
N VAL A 441 -9.40 0.16 9.27
CA VAL A 441 -8.27 -0.74 9.01
C VAL A 441 -6.94 -0.08 9.33
N LEU A 442 -6.74 1.17 8.93
CA LEU A 442 -5.56 1.96 9.30
C LEU A 442 -5.37 1.99 10.82
N LYS A 443 -6.42 2.27 11.59
CA LYS A 443 -6.37 2.32 13.05
C LYS A 443 -6.11 0.95 13.68
N LEU A 444 -6.71 -0.10 13.13
CA LEU A 444 -6.48 -1.48 13.55
C LEU A 444 -5.01 -1.88 13.37
N LEU A 445 -4.42 -1.55 12.22
CA LEU A 445 -3.00 -1.82 11.93
C LEU A 445 -2.05 -0.95 12.77
N GLN A 446 -2.49 0.22 13.22
CA GLN A 446 -1.78 1.09 14.18
C GLN A 446 -1.90 0.60 15.64
N GLY A 447 -2.73 -0.42 15.92
CA GLY A 447 -3.01 -0.90 17.28
C GLY A 447 -4.02 -0.06 18.06
N ASP A 448 -4.64 0.95 17.43
CA ASP A 448 -5.68 1.79 18.04
C ASP A 448 -7.06 1.13 17.86
N LEU A 449 -7.33 0.12 18.70
CA LEU A 449 -8.53 -0.71 18.59
C LEU A 449 -9.83 0.05 18.89
N ASP A 450 -9.78 1.12 19.70
CA ASP A 450 -10.99 1.88 20.06
C ASP A 450 -11.40 2.80 18.91
N SER A 451 -10.44 3.50 18.29
CA SER A 451 -10.72 4.29 17.09
C SER A 451 -11.12 3.39 15.92
N ALA A 452 -10.49 2.23 15.77
CA ALA A 452 -10.85 1.25 14.74
C ALA A 452 -12.31 0.82 14.88
N GLU A 453 -12.76 0.47 16.08
CA GLU A 453 -14.15 0.08 16.36
C GLU A 453 -15.15 1.18 15.97
N SER A 454 -14.84 2.43 16.33
CA SER A 454 -15.68 3.58 16.00
C SER A 454 -15.85 3.73 14.49
N TYR A 455 -14.76 3.65 13.74
CA TYR A 455 -14.79 3.74 12.28
C TYR A 455 -15.55 2.57 11.63
N PHE A 456 -15.31 1.34 12.08
CA PHE A 456 -16.02 0.18 11.54
C PHE A 456 -17.52 0.23 11.82
N LYS A 457 -17.96 0.66 13.00
CA LYS A 457 -19.39 0.86 13.30
C LYS A 457 -20.02 1.92 12.40
N GLN A 458 -19.32 3.04 12.16
CA GLN A 458 -19.79 4.08 11.24
C GLN A 458 -19.86 3.56 9.79
N ALA A 459 -18.88 2.79 9.35
CA ALA A 459 -18.86 2.16 8.03
C ALA A 459 -19.98 1.13 7.85
N GLN A 460 -20.20 0.28 8.85
CA GLN A 460 -21.27 -0.72 8.88
C GLN A 460 -22.66 -0.07 8.87
N ALA A 461 -22.86 1.02 9.63
CA ALA A 461 -24.11 1.79 9.60
C ALA A 461 -24.41 2.39 8.22
N LYS A 462 -23.37 2.59 7.39
CA LYS A 462 -23.48 3.03 5.99
C LYS A 462 -23.37 1.88 4.97
N GLY A 463 -23.50 0.63 5.42
CA GLY A 463 -23.61 -0.53 4.54
C GLY A 463 -22.29 -1.15 4.06
N SER A 464 -21.13 -0.82 4.66
CA SER A 464 -19.90 -1.58 4.35
C SER A 464 -19.99 -3.00 4.89
N VAL A 465 -19.79 -3.97 4.01
CA VAL A 465 -19.78 -5.40 4.35
C VAL A 465 -18.48 -5.78 5.04
N GLU A 466 -17.36 -5.22 4.56
CA GLU A 466 -16.00 -5.43 5.09
C GLU A 466 -15.90 -5.04 6.56
N ALA A 467 -16.62 -3.99 6.97
CA ALA A 467 -16.63 -3.50 8.35
C ALA A 467 -17.08 -4.58 9.35
N GLY A 468 -18.00 -5.47 8.97
CA GLY A 468 -18.44 -6.58 9.82
C GLY A 468 -17.30 -7.56 10.10
N ALA A 469 -16.58 -7.99 9.07
CA ALA A 469 -15.42 -8.88 9.21
C ALA A 469 -14.30 -8.22 10.04
N ASN A 470 -14.09 -6.90 9.85
CA ASN A 470 -13.09 -6.16 10.61
C ASN A 470 -13.42 -6.00 12.11
N LEU A 471 -14.70 -5.92 12.47
CA LEU A 471 -15.13 -5.95 13.87
C LEU A 471 -14.79 -7.31 14.52
N GLU A 472 -14.94 -8.42 13.79
CA GLU A 472 -14.54 -9.75 14.27
C GLU A 472 -13.02 -9.88 14.45
N GLU A 473 -12.23 -9.41 13.47
CA GLU A 473 -10.77 -9.33 13.56
C GLU A 473 -10.32 -8.54 14.80
N MET A 474 -10.98 -7.42 15.09
CA MET A 474 -10.71 -6.62 16.28
C MET A 474 -11.05 -7.37 17.58
N VAL A 475 -12.18 -8.08 17.65
CA VAL A 475 -12.54 -8.89 18.83
C VAL A 475 -11.49 -9.96 19.10
N ASN A 476 -11.00 -10.64 18.05
CA ASN A 476 -9.93 -11.63 18.18
C ASN A 476 -8.63 -10.97 18.63
N LYS A 477 -8.30 -9.78 18.10
CA LYS A 477 -7.11 -9.05 18.53
C LYS A 477 -7.20 -8.57 19.99
N ARG A 478 -8.36 -8.13 20.47
CA ARG A 478 -8.58 -7.77 21.88
C ARG A 478 -8.40 -8.98 22.81
N LYS A 479 -8.85 -10.17 22.41
CA LYS A 479 -8.63 -11.41 23.17
C LYS A 479 -7.14 -11.74 23.26
N ASP A 480 -6.42 -11.63 22.13
CA ASP A 480 -4.95 -11.80 22.09
C ASP A 480 -4.25 -10.80 23.02
N ASP A 481 -4.60 -9.51 22.97
CA ASP A 481 -4.03 -8.47 23.82
C ASP A 481 -4.35 -8.68 25.31
N ALA A 482 -5.51 -9.24 25.63
CA ALA A 482 -5.86 -9.59 27.01
C ALA A 482 -5.00 -10.73 27.56
N ILE A 483 -4.61 -11.67 26.71
CA ILE A 483 -3.75 -12.81 27.08
C ILE A 483 -2.29 -12.37 27.17
N PHE A 484 -1.78 -11.73 26.12
CA PHE A 484 -0.36 -11.46 25.96
C PHE A 484 0.07 -10.08 26.48
N GLY A 485 -0.89 -9.19 26.73
CA GLY A 485 -0.65 -7.76 26.91
C GLY A 485 -0.52 -7.04 25.56
N LYS A 486 -0.77 -5.71 25.58
CA LYS A 486 -0.48 -4.82 24.45
C LYS A 486 0.99 -4.89 24.06
#